data_AF-A0A6J4VX44-F1
#
_entry.id   AF-A0A6J4VX44-F1
#
_cell.length_a   1.000
_cell.length_b   1.000
_cell.length_c   1.000
_cell.angle_alpha   90.00
_cell.angle_beta   90.00
_cell.angle_gamma   90.00
#
_symmetry.space_group_name_H-M   'P 1'
#
loop_
_entity.id
_entity.type
_entity.pdbx_description
1 polymer ?
#
loop_
_entity_poly.entity_id
_entity_poly.type
_entity_poly.pdbx_seq_one_letter_code
_entity_poly.pdbx_strand_id
1 'polypeptide(L)'
;MQVSNELFPMQVSNQQLLLRRTINVKAIVTPRWKEEAQQQLQAQLNQADAQLQQLEVQAQQIMAEVQKQGLQLVGSSGLQPSDTIQAQLNDVQVQVNNQRSELLEQKNQALQQLQQVQLLELNQEVSQGQIDSFFHVSQGDNLIQKMQVEILLRDGVVEEIRGEL
;
A
#
# COMPACT_ATOMS: atom_id res chain seq x y z
N MET A 1 -46.67 -47.60 -32.27
CA MET A 1 -45.80 -46.44 -32.58
C MET A 1 -46.23 -45.27 -31.72
N GLN A 2 -45.30 -44.35 -31.45
CA GLN A 2 -45.42 -43.12 -30.66
C GLN A 2 -45.25 -43.30 -29.13
N VAL A 3 -43.99 -43.50 -28.78
CA VAL A 3 -43.39 -42.97 -27.55
C VAL A 3 -43.67 -41.46 -27.50
N SER A 4 -44.54 -41.05 -26.59
CA SER A 4 -44.74 -39.65 -26.27
C SER A 4 -43.59 -39.23 -25.37
N ASN A 5 -42.70 -38.41 -25.93
CA ASN A 5 -41.55 -37.86 -25.25
C ASN A 5 -42.06 -36.82 -24.23
N GLU A 6 -42.09 -37.20 -22.95
CA GLU A 6 -42.39 -36.27 -21.87
C GLU A 6 -41.29 -35.21 -21.83
N LEU A 7 -41.64 -33.97 -22.19
CA LEU A 7 -40.84 -32.79 -21.91
C LEU A 7 -40.83 -32.60 -20.40
N PHE A 8 -39.82 -33.16 -19.74
CA PHE A 8 -39.44 -32.77 -18.39
C PHE A 8 -39.27 -31.25 -18.38
N PRO A 9 -39.95 -30.49 -17.50
CA PRO A 9 -39.56 -29.12 -17.26
C PRO A 9 -38.14 -29.20 -16.72
N MET A 10 -37.17 -28.74 -17.51
CA MET A 10 -35.81 -28.51 -17.03
C MET A 10 -35.97 -27.49 -15.91
N GLN A 11 -36.00 -27.97 -14.66
CA GLN A 11 -35.86 -27.11 -13.50
C GLN A 11 -34.46 -26.53 -13.65
N VAL A 12 -34.37 -25.36 -14.27
CA VAL A 12 -33.18 -24.52 -14.25
C VAL A 12 -33.04 -24.16 -12.79
N SER A 13 -32.35 -25.02 -12.05
CA SER A 13 -31.87 -24.68 -10.73
C SER A 13 -31.12 -23.37 -10.93
N ASN A 14 -31.58 -22.30 -10.30
CA ASN A 14 -31.00 -20.96 -10.40
C ASN A 14 -29.64 -20.99 -9.69
N GLN A 15 -28.70 -21.77 -10.26
CA GLN A 15 -27.38 -22.03 -9.74
C GLN A 15 -26.55 -20.79 -10.00
N GLN A 16 -26.69 -19.84 -9.08
CA GLN A 16 -25.88 -18.64 -9.03
C GLN A 16 -24.73 -18.89 -8.07
N LEU A 17 -23.50 -18.63 -8.53
CA LEU A 17 -22.33 -18.60 -7.67
C LEU A 17 -22.04 -17.16 -7.30
N LEU A 18 -21.84 -16.90 -5.99
CA LEU A 18 -21.34 -15.63 -5.52
C LEU A 18 -19.81 -15.66 -5.58
N LEU A 19 -19.23 -14.83 -6.43
CA LEU A 19 -17.79 -14.73 -6.63
C LEU A 19 -17.28 -13.37 -6.16
N ARG A 20 -16.02 -13.32 -5.75
CA ARG A 20 -15.29 -12.07 -5.50
C ARG A 20 -14.63 -11.61 -6.78
N ARG A 21 -14.77 -10.33 -7.12
CA ARG A 21 -14.06 -9.63 -8.20
C ARG A 21 -13.34 -8.41 -7.67
N THR A 22 -12.29 -8.02 -8.37
CA THR A 22 -11.59 -6.77 -8.12
C THR A 22 -12.10 -5.71 -9.10
N ILE A 23 -12.46 -4.53 -8.59
CA ILE A 23 -12.90 -3.38 -9.36
C ILE A 23 -11.76 -2.37 -9.39
N ASN A 24 -11.37 -1.93 -10.57
CA ASN A 24 -10.39 -0.85 -10.71
C ASN A 24 -11.04 0.50 -10.38
N VAL A 25 -10.34 1.32 -9.61
CA VAL A 25 -10.80 2.65 -9.24
C VAL A 25 -9.95 3.67 -9.97
N LYS A 26 -10.57 4.49 -10.82
CA LYS A 26 -9.95 5.65 -11.44
C LYS A 26 -10.53 6.93 -10.88
N ALA A 27 -9.71 7.97 -10.87
CA ALA A 27 -10.13 9.32 -10.54
C ALA A 27 -9.85 10.27 -11.70
N ILE A 28 -10.73 11.23 -11.90
CA ILE A 28 -10.54 12.35 -12.80
C ILE A 28 -9.72 13.41 -12.08
N VAL A 29 -8.64 13.86 -12.72
CA VAL A 29 -7.77 14.91 -12.20
C VAL A 29 -8.52 16.24 -12.23
N THR A 30 -8.97 16.68 -11.06
CA THR A 30 -9.54 18.00 -10.81
C THR A 30 -8.55 18.88 -10.03
N PRO A 31 -8.78 20.21 -9.93
CA PRO A 31 -7.97 21.07 -9.07
C PRO A 31 -7.99 20.59 -7.61
N ARG A 32 -9.17 20.21 -7.10
CA ARG A 32 -9.35 19.72 -5.73
C ARG A 32 -8.61 18.40 -5.52
N TRP A 33 -8.75 17.45 -6.46
CA TRP A 33 -8.02 16.18 -6.40
C TRP A 33 -6.52 16.39 -6.36
N LYS A 34 -5.97 17.32 -7.17
CA LYS A 34 -4.54 17.63 -7.16
C LYS A 34 -4.09 18.22 -5.82
N GLU A 35 -4.89 19.08 -5.21
CA GLU A 35 -4.59 19.64 -3.89
C GLU A 35 -4.59 18.55 -2.82
N GLU A 36 -5.62 17.71 -2.78
CA GLU A 36 -5.72 16.59 -1.84
C GLU A 36 -4.57 15.59 -2.01
N ALA A 37 -4.22 15.24 -3.27
CA ALA A 37 -3.09 14.36 -3.56
C ALA A 37 -1.75 14.96 -3.11
N GLN A 38 -1.52 16.26 -3.34
CA GLN A 38 -0.32 16.95 -2.86
C GLN A 38 -0.26 16.99 -1.33
N GLN A 39 -1.38 17.29 -0.67
CA GLN A 39 -1.45 17.31 0.80
C GLN A 39 -1.16 15.92 1.39
N GLN A 40 -1.73 14.86 0.82
CA GLN A 40 -1.49 13.49 1.24
C GLN A 40 -0.01 13.11 1.08
N LEU A 41 0.59 13.41 -0.07
CA LEU A 41 2.00 13.11 -0.33
C LEU A 41 2.92 13.92 0.58
N GLN A 42 2.62 15.20 0.81
CA GLN A 42 3.38 16.03 1.75
C GLN A 42 3.28 15.51 3.19
N ALA A 43 2.11 15.01 3.60
CA ALA A 43 1.94 14.38 4.91
C ALA A 43 2.79 13.11 5.04
N GLN A 44 2.87 12.29 3.99
CA GLN A 44 3.76 11.11 3.97
C GLN A 44 5.23 11.51 4.08
N LEU A 45 5.68 12.54 3.35
CA LEU A 45 7.04 13.07 3.45
C LEU A 45 7.36 13.55 4.87
N ASN A 46 6.46 14.35 5.46
CA ASN A 46 6.64 14.86 6.82
C ASN A 46 6.68 13.73 7.86
N GLN A 47 5.87 12.68 7.67
CA GLN A 47 5.88 11.51 8.53
C GLN A 47 7.21 10.74 8.41
N ALA A 48 7.71 10.52 7.19
CA ALA A 48 8.99 9.87 6.96
C ALA A 48 10.15 10.67 7.59
N ASP A 49 10.16 12.00 7.43
CA ASP A 49 11.17 12.88 8.03
C ASP A 49 11.11 12.83 9.57
N ALA A 50 9.92 12.83 10.17
CA ALA A 50 9.76 12.69 11.61
C ALA A 50 10.26 11.33 12.13
N GLN A 51 9.96 10.25 11.42
CA GLN A 51 10.45 8.90 11.75
C GLN A 51 11.97 8.80 11.63
N LEU A 52 12.57 9.41 10.60
CA LEU A 52 14.03 9.50 10.44
C LEU A 52 14.68 10.23 11.62
N GLN A 53 14.14 11.38 12.02
CA GLN A 53 14.67 12.14 13.15
C GLN A 53 14.57 11.34 14.46
N GLN A 54 13.44 10.67 14.69
CA GLN A 54 13.27 9.81 15.88
C GLN A 54 14.26 8.65 15.90
N LEU A 55 14.49 8.02 14.74
CA LEU A 55 15.46 6.93 14.59
C LEU A 55 16.88 7.40 14.91
N GLU A 56 17.27 8.60 14.45
CA GLU A 56 18.59 9.19 14.74
C GLU A 56 18.79 9.45 16.24
N VAL A 57 17.78 10.01 16.90
CA VAL A 57 17.83 10.26 18.36
C VAL A 57 17.94 8.95 19.13
N GLN A 58 17.14 7.93 18.78
CA GLN A 58 17.19 6.61 19.41
C GLN A 58 18.57 5.94 19.22
N ALA A 59 19.13 6.01 18.01
CA ALA A 59 20.46 5.49 17.72
C ALA A 59 21.53 6.14 18.60
N GLN A 60 21.50 7.47 18.73
CA GLN A 60 22.44 8.22 19.57
C GLN A 60 22.31 7.85 21.06
N GLN A 61 21.08 7.70 21.55
CA GLN A 61 20.83 7.31 22.94
C GLN A 61 21.36 5.90 23.25
N ILE A 62 21.10 4.94 22.36
CA ILE A 62 21.58 3.56 22.51
C ILE A 62 23.11 3.52 22.47
N MET A 63 23.74 4.21 21.51
CA MET A 63 25.20 4.30 21.42
C MET A 63 25.82 4.91 22.69
N ALA A 64 25.22 5.97 23.23
CA ALA A 64 25.69 6.62 24.46
C ALA A 64 25.57 5.70 25.69
N GLU A 65 24.49 4.93 25.79
CA GLU A 65 24.28 3.98 26.89
C GLU A 65 25.26 2.80 26.83
N VAL A 66 25.44 2.22 25.63
CA VAL A 66 26.41 1.13 25.40
C VAL A 66 27.84 1.59 25.67
N GLN A 67 28.18 2.82 25.27
CA GLN A 67 29.48 3.43 25.58
C GLN A 67 29.67 3.63 27.10
N LYS A 68 28.63 4.10 27.82
CA LYS A 68 28.66 4.24 29.28
C LYS A 68 28.83 2.89 29.99
N GLN A 69 28.14 1.84 29.54
CA GLN A 69 28.34 0.48 30.06
C GLN A 69 29.78 0.01 29.83
N GLY A 70 30.33 0.23 28.63
CA GLY A 70 31.74 -0.07 28.35
C GLY A 70 32.71 0.67 29.27
N LEU A 71 32.50 1.97 29.51
CA LEU A 71 33.32 2.78 30.41
C LEU A 71 33.22 2.35 31.88
N GLN A 72 32.02 1.94 32.35
CA GLN A 72 31.84 1.40 33.70
C GLN A 72 32.60 0.10 33.92
N LEU A 73 32.64 -0.77 32.90
CA LEU A 73 33.36 -2.05 32.97
C LEU A 73 34.90 -1.86 33.01
N VAL A 74 35.43 -0.88 32.27
CA VAL A 74 36.86 -0.52 32.26
C VAL A 74 37.30 0.10 33.60
N GLY A 75 36.41 0.80 34.30
CA GLY A 75 36.71 1.43 35.59
C GLY A 75 36.90 0.45 36.77
N SER A 76 36.34 -0.75 36.69
CA SER A 76 36.39 -1.76 37.76
C SER A 76 37.51 -2.80 37.61
N SER A 77 37.98 -3.03 36.40
CA SER A 77 39.05 -3.99 36.06
C SER A 77 39.67 -3.46 34.77
N GLY A 78 40.98 -3.23 34.70
CA GLY A 78 41.68 -2.66 33.53
C GLY A 78 41.69 -3.54 32.26
N LEU A 79 40.56 -4.17 31.93
CA LEU A 79 40.33 -4.97 30.75
C LEU A 79 39.71 -4.11 29.66
N GLN A 80 40.22 -4.30 28.45
CA GLN A 80 39.75 -3.63 27.23
C GLN A 80 38.23 -3.85 27.03
N PRO A 81 37.53 -2.92 26.35
CA PRO A 81 36.12 -3.10 26.01
C PRO A 81 35.92 -4.47 25.38
N SER A 82 35.12 -5.32 26.04
CA SER A 82 34.80 -6.68 25.62
C SER A 82 34.30 -6.70 24.17
N ASP A 83 34.77 -7.66 23.36
CA ASP A 83 34.30 -7.91 21.98
C ASP A 83 32.77 -7.95 21.86
N THR A 84 32.07 -8.30 22.95
CA THR A 84 30.60 -8.30 23.06
C THR A 84 29.95 -6.92 22.92
N ILE A 85 30.61 -5.86 23.40
CA ILE A 85 30.10 -4.48 23.30
C ILE A 85 30.23 -3.96 21.87
N GLN A 86 31.32 -4.31 21.19
CA GLN A 86 31.52 -3.95 19.77
C GLN A 86 30.54 -4.70 18.86
N ALA A 87 30.24 -5.97 19.14
CA ALA A 87 29.21 -6.70 18.41
C ALA A 87 27.82 -6.04 18.56
N GLN A 88 27.40 -5.68 19.78
CA GLN A 88 26.12 -4.99 20.01
C GLN A 88 26.03 -3.63 19.32
N LEU A 89 27.12 -2.84 19.31
CA LEU A 89 27.16 -1.57 18.60
C LEU A 89 27.00 -1.76 17.07
N ASN A 90 27.67 -2.77 16.52
CA ASN A 90 27.55 -3.09 15.09
C ASN A 90 26.13 -3.51 14.72
N ASP A 91 25.48 -4.36 15.53
CA ASP A 91 24.11 -4.81 15.27
C ASP A 91 23.12 -3.63 15.30
N VAL A 92 23.23 -2.76 16.30
CA VAL A 92 22.41 -1.53 16.38
C VAL A 92 22.65 -0.65 15.16
N GLN A 93 23.90 -0.46 14.75
CA GLN A 93 24.24 0.38 13.60
C GLN A 93 23.66 -0.18 12.29
N VAL A 94 23.74 -1.51 12.09
CA VAL A 94 23.15 -2.18 10.92
C VAL A 94 21.63 -2.03 10.92
N GLN A 95 20.97 -2.24 12.06
CA GLN A 95 19.53 -2.09 12.17
C GLN A 95 19.07 -0.67 11.85
N VAL A 96 19.74 0.34 12.43
CA VAL A 96 19.46 1.76 12.17
C VAL A 96 19.67 2.10 10.69
N ASN A 97 20.75 1.60 10.08
CA ASN A 97 21.03 1.86 8.66
C ASN A 97 19.98 1.25 7.74
N ASN A 98 19.51 0.03 8.03
CA ASN A 98 18.47 -0.63 7.25
C ASN A 98 17.15 0.16 7.32
N GLN A 99 16.69 0.49 8.55
CA GLN A 99 15.47 1.28 8.74
C GLN A 99 15.57 2.67 8.11
N ARG A 100 16.72 3.33 8.23
CA ARG A 100 16.96 4.62 7.58
C ARG A 100 16.86 4.52 6.07
N SER A 101 17.42 3.46 5.48
CA SER A 101 17.38 3.25 4.03
C SER A 101 15.94 3.02 3.54
N GLU A 102 15.15 2.24 4.27
CA GLU A 102 13.72 2.03 3.96
C GLU A 102 12.93 3.35 4.00
N LEU A 103 13.15 4.18 5.03
CA LEU A 103 12.48 5.48 5.15
C LEU A 103 12.90 6.47 4.06
N LEU A 104 14.19 6.48 3.70
CA LEU A 104 14.69 7.30 2.59
C LEU A 104 14.12 6.87 1.24
N GLU A 105 13.95 5.56 1.03
CA GLU A 105 13.32 5.02 -0.17
C GLU A 105 11.84 5.42 -0.25
N GLN A 106 11.08 5.27 0.86
CA GLN A 106 9.70 5.76 0.94
C GLN A 106 9.59 7.25 0.64
N LYS A 107 10.53 8.06 1.16
CA LYS A 107 10.59 9.49 0.89
C LYS A 107 10.85 9.80 -0.59
N ASN A 108 11.80 9.10 -1.20
CA ASN A 108 12.08 9.26 -2.63
C ASN A 108 10.87 8.87 -3.49
N GLN A 109 10.16 7.79 -3.15
CA GLN A 109 8.94 7.39 -3.85
C GLN A 109 7.84 8.45 -3.74
N ALA A 110 7.59 8.98 -2.53
CA ALA A 110 6.61 10.05 -2.33
C ALA A 110 7.00 11.34 -3.09
N LEU A 111 8.29 11.70 -3.14
CA LEU A 111 8.78 12.85 -3.93
C LEU A 111 8.56 12.65 -5.43
N GLN A 112 8.81 11.45 -5.95
CA GLN A 112 8.57 11.13 -7.37
C GLN A 112 7.06 11.20 -7.69
N GLN A 113 6.22 10.66 -6.82
CA GLN A 113 4.76 10.76 -6.97
C GLN A 113 4.28 12.22 -6.94
N LEU A 114 4.86 13.05 -6.06
CA LEU A 114 4.53 14.47 -5.97
C LEU A 114 4.88 15.23 -7.26
N GLN A 115 6.01 14.90 -7.89
CA GLN A 115 6.38 15.44 -9.19
C GLN A 115 5.41 14.96 -10.28
N GLN A 116 5.06 13.67 -10.27
CA GLN A 116 4.11 13.12 -11.23
C GLN A 116 2.74 13.79 -11.14
N VAL A 117 2.23 14.04 -9.93
CA VAL A 117 0.94 14.72 -9.69
C VAL A 117 0.92 16.14 -10.27
N GLN A 118 2.04 16.86 -10.18
CA GLN A 118 2.16 18.21 -10.76
C GLN A 118 2.03 18.19 -12.28
N LEU A 119 2.60 17.16 -12.93
CA LEU A 119 2.61 17.00 -14.39
C LEU A 119 1.28 16.49 -14.98
N LEU A 120 0.36 15.95 -14.17
CA LEU A 120 -0.93 15.48 -14.66
C LEU A 120 -1.76 16.62 -15.26
N GLU A 121 -2.52 16.36 -16.31
CA GLU A 121 -3.41 17.36 -16.89
C GLU A 121 -4.80 17.30 -16.27
N LEU A 122 -5.52 18.43 -16.24
CA LEU A 122 -6.91 18.42 -15.77
C LEU A 122 -7.79 17.57 -16.70
N ASN A 123 -8.75 16.87 -16.11
CA ASN A 123 -9.63 15.90 -16.76
C ASN A 123 -8.94 14.61 -17.24
N GLN A 124 -7.65 14.43 -16.96
CA GLN A 124 -6.99 13.14 -17.15
C GLN A 124 -7.55 12.11 -16.17
N GLU A 125 -7.66 10.85 -16.60
CA GLU A 125 -7.99 9.74 -15.69
C GLU A 125 -6.71 9.12 -15.14
N VAL A 126 -6.65 8.94 -13.83
CA VAL A 126 -5.55 8.29 -13.14
C VAL A 126 -6.04 7.11 -12.32
N SER A 127 -5.23 6.06 -12.25
CA SER A 127 -5.52 4.92 -11.37
C SER A 127 -5.35 5.34 -9.91
N GLN A 128 -6.38 5.15 -9.09
CA GLN A 128 -6.38 5.42 -7.65
C GLN A 128 -6.32 4.14 -6.82
N GLY A 129 -6.45 2.96 -7.45
CA GLY A 129 -6.28 1.68 -6.80
C GLY A 129 -7.34 0.67 -7.21
N GLN A 130 -7.60 -0.28 -6.32
CA GLN A 130 -8.51 -1.39 -6.55
C GLN A 130 -9.33 -1.65 -5.28
N ILE A 131 -10.58 -2.08 -5.45
CA ILE A 131 -11.46 -2.51 -4.37
C ILE A 131 -12.05 -3.88 -4.68
N ASP A 132 -12.35 -4.65 -3.65
CA ASP A 132 -13.03 -5.93 -3.81
C ASP A 132 -14.56 -5.74 -3.81
N SER A 133 -15.24 -6.48 -4.67
CA SER A 133 -16.70 -6.56 -4.75
C SER A 133 -17.12 -8.02 -4.90
N PHE A 134 -18.36 -8.32 -4.54
CA PHE A 134 -18.98 -9.60 -4.83
C PHE A 134 -20.00 -9.45 -5.96
N PHE A 135 -20.14 -10.49 -6.79
CA PHE A 135 -21.13 -10.53 -7.86
C PHE A 135 -21.61 -11.96 -8.08
N HIS A 136 -22.81 -12.09 -8.66
CA HIS A 136 -23.38 -13.38 -8.99
C HIS A 136 -23.05 -13.75 -10.44
N VAL A 137 -22.67 -15.01 -10.65
CA VAL A 137 -22.51 -15.59 -11.98
C VAL A 137 -23.45 -16.78 -12.14
N SER A 138 -24.08 -16.87 -13.32
CA SER A 138 -24.95 -17.97 -13.73
C SER A 138 -24.37 -18.68 -14.95
N GLN A 139 -24.84 -19.89 -15.22
CA GLN A 139 -24.48 -20.60 -16.46
C GLN A 139 -24.88 -19.76 -17.68
N GLY A 140 -23.91 -19.50 -18.58
CA GLY A 140 -24.10 -18.68 -19.78
C GLY A 140 -23.53 -17.27 -19.68
N ASP A 141 -23.18 -16.80 -18.48
CA ASP A 141 -22.54 -15.49 -18.29
C ASP A 141 -21.12 -15.46 -18.86
N ASN A 142 -20.73 -14.30 -19.40
CA ASN A 142 -19.34 -14.05 -19.77
C ASN A 142 -18.54 -13.60 -18.53
N LEU A 143 -17.93 -14.56 -17.86
CA LEU A 143 -17.14 -14.31 -16.65
C LEU A 143 -16.00 -13.30 -16.90
N ILE A 144 -15.34 -13.33 -18.06
CA ILE A 144 -14.22 -12.43 -18.35
C ILE A 144 -14.71 -10.97 -18.42
N GLN A 145 -15.85 -10.72 -19.06
CA GLN A 145 -16.45 -9.38 -19.14
C GLN A 145 -16.94 -8.90 -17.77
N LYS A 146 -17.58 -9.77 -16.98
CA LYS A 146 -18.04 -9.45 -15.62
C LYS A 146 -16.92 -9.18 -14.61
N MET A 147 -15.70 -9.65 -14.89
CA MET A 147 -14.51 -9.37 -14.08
C MET A 147 -13.87 -8.02 -14.44
N GLN A 148 -14.14 -7.49 -15.64
CA GLN A 148 -13.56 -6.22 -16.13
C GLN A 148 -14.46 -5.04 -15.76
N VAL A 149 -14.49 -4.70 -14.47
CA VAL A 149 -15.27 -3.58 -13.96
C VAL A 149 -14.35 -2.49 -13.43
N GLU A 150 -14.70 -1.25 -13.75
CA GLU A 150 -14.02 -0.04 -13.32
C GLU A 150 -15.03 1.01 -12.84
N ILE A 151 -14.67 1.78 -11.83
CA ILE A 151 -15.40 2.97 -11.42
C ILE A 151 -14.55 4.21 -11.68
N LEU A 152 -15.18 5.25 -12.23
CA LEU A 152 -14.57 6.55 -12.41
C LEU A 152 -15.11 7.52 -11.36
N LEU A 153 -14.21 8.15 -10.62
CA LEU A 153 -14.53 9.10 -9.57
C LEU A 153 -14.18 10.52 -10.00
N ARG A 154 -15.01 11.49 -9.62
CA ARG A 154 -14.66 12.91 -9.61
C ARG A 154 -14.95 13.49 -8.25
N ASP A 155 -13.92 14.00 -7.58
CA ASP A 155 -14.01 14.61 -6.25
C ASP A 155 -14.73 13.72 -5.21
N GLY A 156 -14.52 12.40 -5.29
CA GLY A 156 -15.12 11.40 -4.39
C GLY A 156 -16.53 10.94 -4.77
N VAL A 157 -17.08 11.45 -5.88
CA VAL A 157 -18.39 11.04 -6.40
C VAL A 157 -18.19 10.08 -7.58
N VAL A 158 -18.98 9.00 -7.64
CA VAL A 158 -18.98 8.09 -8.79
C VAL A 158 -19.59 8.82 -9.99
N GLU A 159 -18.76 9.07 -11.00
CA GLU A 159 -19.16 9.70 -12.26
C GLU A 159 -19.60 8.65 -13.29
N GLU A 160 -18.89 7.53 -13.35
CA GLU A 160 -19.17 6.47 -14.32
C GLU A 160 -18.85 5.09 -13.71
N ILE A 161 -19.63 4.09 -14.10
CA ILE A 161 -19.34 2.67 -13.85
C ILE A 161 -19.19 2.00 -15.21
N ARG A 162 -18.03 1.41 -15.47
CA ARG A 162 -17.67 0.78 -16.73
C ARG A 162 -17.52 -0.73 -16.53
N GLY A 163 -18.07 -1.52 -17.46
CA GLY A 163 -18.03 -2.98 -17.41
C GLY A 163 -19.43 -3.61 -17.28
N GLU A 164 -19.47 -4.95 -17.27
CA GLU A 164 -20.70 -5.71 -17.13
C GLU A 164 -20.94 -6.08 -15.66
N LEU A 165 -22.10 -5.67 -15.10
CA LEU A 165 -22.37 -5.79 -13.66
C LEU A 165 -22.95 -7.14 -13.25
#